data_AF-A0A2I1MBW4-F1
#
_entry.id   AF-A0A2I1MBW4-F1
#
_cell.length_a   1.000
_cell.length_b   1.000
_cell.length_c   1.000
_cell.angle_alpha   90.00
_cell.angle_beta   90.00
_cell.angle_gamma   90.00
#
_symmetry.space_group_name_H-M   'P 1'
#
loop_
_entity.id
_entity.type
_entity.pdbx_description
1 polymer ?
#
loop_
_entity_poly.entity_id
_entity_poly.type
_entity_poly.pdbx_seq_one_letter_code
_entity_poly.pdbx_strand_id
1 'polypeptide(L)'
;MGFRFRKSINLGKGFRINMSKSGQGFSWGGKGFRITRTANGNIRGSAYIPGTGIGYQKDFGNPHKKITGKKNTNTAGRSKTQSANAKTFDNDLTNIHSNDMKDVLAASDKNRINTYIAIGLIAIGILLAIINPFFVIISILGVIFWIYNKNNQTIRLDYEMSEDAEKELEVTNNLLEGIMESDQVWLVNEAEDLPESSGADMKIISRENISYFKGNDEIETNTETFTLDAGQIKLIFLPDSVFIKKGSKMSALSFNEMKIDLGKMTFLEDQNPPADATVLGKTYEHTNKDGSPDKRYKENPQIDLVEYGYLSLKKTPGFDIFIVFSDTVLDGE
;
A
#
# COMPACT_ATOMS: atom_id res chain seq x y z
N MET A 1 -3.31 47.38 -15.36
CA MET A 1 -4.14 46.84 -14.28
C MET A 1 -4.43 45.38 -14.58
N GLY A 2 -3.64 44.44 -14.03
CA GLY A 2 -3.76 43.02 -14.39
C GLY A 2 -4.88 42.33 -13.61
N PHE A 3 -5.86 41.75 -14.30
CA PHE A 3 -6.87 40.90 -13.68
C PHE A 3 -6.21 39.71 -12.95
N ARG A 4 -6.57 39.52 -11.68
CA ARG A 4 -6.12 38.39 -10.82
C ARG A 4 -7.27 37.40 -10.69
N PHE A 5 -7.06 36.19 -11.21
CA PHE A 5 -8.00 35.08 -11.04
C PHE A 5 -7.50 34.14 -9.93
N ARG A 6 -8.33 33.92 -8.92
CA ARG A 6 -8.16 32.90 -7.89
C ARG A 6 -9.53 32.32 -7.55
N LYS A 7 -9.71 31.02 -7.73
CA LYS A 7 -10.94 30.30 -7.36
C LYS A 7 -10.58 29.17 -6.40
N SER A 8 -11.29 29.07 -5.29
CA SER A 8 -11.14 27.95 -4.34
C SER A 8 -12.46 27.20 -4.31
N ILE A 9 -12.44 25.90 -4.57
CA ILE A 9 -13.60 25.02 -4.52
C ILE A 9 -13.44 24.11 -3.31
N ASN A 10 -14.43 24.10 -2.42
CA ASN A 10 -14.48 23.19 -1.29
C ASN A 10 -15.15 21.90 -1.75
N LEU A 11 -14.47 20.76 -1.58
CA LEU A 11 -14.94 19.45 -2.01
C LEU A 11 -15.50 18.62 -0.84
N GLY A 12 -15.61 19.20 0.36
CA GLY A 12 -16.08 18.50 1.55
C GLY A 12 -14.96 17.83 2.34
N LYS A 13 -15.28 17.35 3.55
CA LYS A 13 -14.36 16.65 4.50
C LYS A 13 -12.97 17.31 4.67
N GLY A 14 -12.88 18.64 4.56
CA GLY A 14 -11.64 19.40 4.75
C GLY A 14 -10.72 19.48 3.53
N PHE A 15 -11.14 18.99 2.36
CA PHE A 15 -10.39 19.07 1.10
C PHE A 15 -10.86 20.25 0.24
N ARG A 16 -9.90 21.00 -0.34
CA ARG A 16 -10.17 22.13 -1.23
C ARG A 16 -9.19 22.17 -2.38
N ILE A 17 -9.68 22.53 -3.56
CA ILE A 17 -8.84 22.82 -4.73
C ILE A 17 -8.75 24.33 -4.92
N ASN A 18 -7.53 24.84 -5.08
CA ASN A 18 -7.21 26.23 -5.31
C ASN A 18 -6.68 26.41 -6.74
N MET A 19 -7.47 27.03 -7.61
CA MET A 19 -7.07 27.41 -8.96
C MET A 19 -6.57 28.85 -9.00
N SER A 20 -5.43 29.09 -9.65
CA SER A 20 -4.85 30.41 -9.86
C SER A 20 -4.15 30.50 -11.23
N LYS A 21 -3.69 31.70 -11.61
CA LYS A 21 -2.91 31.89 -12.86
C LYS A 21 -1.65 31.02 -12.96
N SER A 22 -1.06 30.60 -11.85
CA SER A 22 0.13 29.74 -11.85
C SER A 22 -0.19 28.24 -11.81
N GLY A 23 -1.48 27.86 -11.88
CA GLY A 23 -1.92 26.48 -11.94
C GLY A 23 -2.85 26.09 -10.80
N GLN A 24 -3.00 24.77 -10.63
CA GLN A 24 -3.89 24.13 -9.67
C GLN A 24 -3.08 23.73 -8.43
N GLY A 25 -3.59 24.07 -7.26
CA GLY A 25 -3.07 23.61 -5.97
C GLY A 25 -4.20 22.97 -5.17
N PHE A 26 -3.86 22.19 -4.15
CA PHE A 26 -4.84 21.55 -3.28
C PHE A 26 -4.46 21.79 -1.82
N SER A 27 -5.47 21.82 -0.97
CA SER A 27 -5.30 21.90 0.47
C SER A 27 -6.16 20.86 1.13
N TRP A 28 -5.56 20.14 2.06
CA TRP A 28 -6.22 19.12 2.86
C TRP A 28 -6.08 19.47 4.33
N GLY A 29 -7.21 19.61 5.01
CA GLY A 29 -7.28 19.79 6.46
C GLY A 29 -8.28 20.84 6.95
N GLY A 30 -8.73 20.63 8.17
CA GLY A 30 -9.86 21.31 8.81
C GLY A 30 -9.46 22.29 9.91
N LYS A 31 -10.27 22.34 10.97
CA LYS A 31 -9.97 23.10 12.18
C LYS A 31 -8.85 22.41 12.95
N GLY A 32 -7.68 23.03 12.99
CA GLY A 32 -6.54 22.61 13.81
C GLY A 32 -5.30 22.17 13.03
N PHE A 33 -5.47 21.57 11.85
CA PHE A 33 -4.34 21.18 11.00
C PHE A 33 -4.72 21.28 9.53
N ARG A 34 -3.83 21.82 8.71
CA ARG A 34 -4.01 21.96 7.26
C ARG A 34 -2.68 21.91 6.54
N ILE A 35 -2.61 21.07 5.52
CA ILE A 35 -1.54 21.00 4.54
C ILE A 35 -2.05 21.66 3.25
N THR A 36 -1.24 22.51 2.63
CA THR A 36 -1.56 23.18 1.37
C THR A 36 -0.40 23.03 0.40
N ARG A 37 -0.65 22.41 -0.75
CA ARG A 37 0.24 22.45 -1.90
C ARG A 37 -0.20 23.59 -2.81
N THR A 38 0.66 24.59 -2.98
CA THR A 38 0.41 25.70 -3.90
C THR A 38 0.69 25.30 -5.33
N ALA A 39 0.11 26.02 -6.30
CA ALA A 39 0.34 25.80 -7.73
C ALA A 39 1.82 25.90 -8.15
N ASN A 40 2.66 26.55 -7.34
CA ASN A 40 4.11 26.69 -7.58
C ASN A 40 4.94 25.55 -6.97
N GLY A 41 4.31 24.49 -6.46
CA GLY A 41 4.98 23.32 -5.89
C GLY A 41 5.42 23.45 -4.42
N ASN A 42 5.29 24.62 -3.80
CA ASN A 42 5.59 24.77 -2.36
C ASN A 42 4.51 24.10 -1.51
N ILE A 43 4.94 23.35 -0.50
CA ILE A 43 4.06 22.69 0.48
C ILE A 43 4.11 23.50 1.78
N ARG A 44 2.93 23.83 2.31
CA ARG A 44 2.77 24.56 3.57
C ARG A 44 1.99 23.71 4.55
N GLY A 45 2.60 23.38 5.68
CA GLY A 45 1.92 22.79 6.82
C GLY A 45 1.54 23.88 7.83
N SER A 46 0.30 23.88 8.28
CA SER A 46 -0.19 24.76 9.35
C SER A 46 -0.90 23.93 10.40
N ALA A 47 -0.51 24.11 11.67
CA ALA A 47 -1.17 23.56 12.84
C ALA A 47 -1.59 24.72 13.73
N TYR A 48 -2.78 24.67 14.32
CA TYR A 48 -3.26 25.69 15.25
C TYR A 48 -4.18 25.06 16.29
N ILE A 49 -4.19 25.62 17.49
CA ILE A 49 -5.09 25.15 18.54
C ILE A 49 -6.33 26.07 18.53
N PRO A 50 -7.53 25.55 18.22
CA PRO A 50 -8.75 26.38 18.16
C PRO A 50 -9.02 27.07 19.50
N GLY A 51 -9.32 28.37 19.47
CA GLY A 51 -9.69 29.14 20.67
C GLY A 51 -8.52 29.69 21.50
N THR A 52 -7.28 29.30 21.24
CA THR A 52 -6.11 29.79 22.00
C THR A 52 -5.27 30.82 21.26
N GLY A 53 -5.49 30.99 19.94
CA GLY A 53 -4.72 31.90 19.09
C GLY A 53 -3.30 31.41 18.77
N ILE A 54 -2.90 30.23 19.25
CA ILE A 54 -1.57 29.67 19.06
C ILE A 54 -1.55 28.81 17.79
N GLY A 55 -0.62 29.11 16.89
CA GLY A 55 -0.44 28.38 15.64
C GLY A 55 1.03 28.27 15.22
N TYR A 56 1.35 27.14 14.59
CA TYR A 56 2.64 26.85 13.98
C TYR A 56 2.45 26.68 12.48
N GLN A 57 3.22 27.42 11.68
CA GLN A 57 3.23 27.28 10.23
C GLN A 57 4.65 27.02 9.76
N LYS A 58 4.81 25.98 8.94
CA LYS A 58 6.09 25.63 8.31
C LYS A 58 5.89 25.51 6.80
N ASP A 59 6.67 26.31 6.08
CA ASP A 59 6.77 26.21 4.63
C ASP A 59 7.92 25.25 4.31
N PHE A 60 7.63 24.20 3.55
CA PHE A 60 8.60 23.28 3.01
C PHE A 60 8.98 23.75 1.61
N GLY A 61 10.28 23.94 1.39
CA GLY A 61 10.80 24.31 0.07
C GLY A 61 10.48 23.22 -0.94
N ASN A 62 10.14 23.62 -2.16
CA ASN A 62 9.97 22.69 -3.27
C ASN A 62 11.25 21.81 -3.39
N PRO A 63 11.15 20.47 -3.30
CA PRO A 63 12.31 19.58 -3.43
C PRO A 63 13.04 19.74 -4.78
N HIS A 64 12.38 20.34 -5.78
CA HIS A 64 12.94 20.66 -7.11
C HIS A 64 13.64 22.03 -7.22
N LYS A 65 13.74 22.83 -6.14
CA LYS A 65 14.41 24.13 -6.23
C LYS A 65 15.92 23.91 -6.20
N LYS A 66 16.57 23.93 -7.39
CA LYS A 66 18.03 23.85 -7.59
C LYS A 66 18.79 24.57 -6.48
N ILE A 67 19.37 23.79 -5.55
CA ILE A 67 20.38 24.26 -4.63
C ILE A 67 21.65 24.41 -5.47
N THR A 68 21.99 25.64 -5.86
CA THR A 68 23.34 25.95 -6.34
C THR A 68 24.28 25.85 -5.15
N GLY A 69 24.78 24.64 -4.89
CA GLY A 69 25.73 24.31 -3.83
C GLY A 69 27.02 23.70 -4.41
N LYS A 70 28.15 24.28 -4.01
CA LYS A 70 29.55 24.01 -4.39
C LYS A 70 29.91 22.52 -4.63
N LYS A 71 30.66 22.29 -5.72
CA LYS A 71 31.46 21.08 -5.97
C LYS A 71 32.46 20.85 -4.83
N ASN A 72 32.37 19.70 -4.19
CA ASN A 72 33.53 19.04 -3.59
C ASN A 72 33.84 17.80 -4.42
N THR A 73 34.99 17.84 -5.09
CA THR A 73 35.61 16.69 -5.72
C THR A 73 36.16 15.78 -4.65
N ASN A 74 35.74 14.53 -4.60
CA ASN A 74 36.60 13.45 -4.12
C ASN A 74 36.35 12.19 -4.94
N THR A 75 37.45 11.74 -5.51
CA THR A 75 37.67 10.57 -6.35
C THR A 75 37.35 9.31 -5.55
N ALA A 76 36.54 8.41 -6.10
CA ALA A 76 36.36 7.06 -5.58
C ALA A 76 36.38 6.05 -6.72
N GLY A 77 37.16 5.00 -6.50
CA GLY A 77 37.41 3.92 -7.42
C GLY A 77 36.17 3.05 -7.67
N ARG A 78 36.28 2.38 -8.81
CA ARG A 78 35.35 1.44 -9.42
C ARG A 78 35.12 0.23 -8.52
N SER A 79 33.87 -0.04 -8.12
CA SER A 79 33.37 -1.40 -7.89
C SER A 79 31.83 -1.47 -7.99
N LYS A 80 31.42 -2.34 -8.91
CA LYS A 80 30.14 -3.04 -9.13
C LYS A 80 28.83 -2.38 -8.64
N THR A 81 28.00 -2.04 -9.63
CA THR A 81 26.62 -1.59 -9.58
C THR A 81 25.72 -2.57 -8.80
N GLN A 82 25.43 -2.24 -7.54
CA GLN A 82 24.12 -2.48 -6.93
C GLN A 82 23.37 -1.16 -7.05
N SER A 83 22.18 -1.14 -7.66
CA SER A 83 21.33 0.06 -7.73
C SER A 83 21.04 0.54 -6.31
N ALA A 84 21.63 1.66 -5.92
CA ALA A 84 21.51 2.25 -4.58
C ALA A 84 20.10 2.84 -4.30
N ASN A 85 19.16 2.72 -5.24
CA ASN A 85 17.83 3.33 -5.19
C ASN A 85 16.68 2.30 -5.32
N ALA A 86 16.96 1.00 -5.27
CA ALA A 86 15.90 -0.02 -5.26
C ALA A 86 15.19 -0.01 -3.89
N LYS A 87 13.88 0.19 -3.92
CA LYS A 87 12.97 0.14 -2.78
C LYS A 87 12.24 -1.19 -2.78
N THR A 88 12.50 -1.99 -1.76
CA THR A 88 11.71 -3.20 -1.47
C THR A 88 10.57 -2.85 -0.53
N PHE A 89 9.37 -3.32 -0.85
CA PHE A 89 8.19 -3.14 -0.02
C PHE A 89 8.12 -4.26 1.03
N ASP A 90 8.63 -3.97 2.22
CA ASP A 90 8.71 -4.95 3.32
C ASP A 90 7.35 -5.15 4.01
N ASN A 91 6.96 -6.41 4.12
CA ASN A 91 5.70 -6.86 4.67
C ASN A 91 5.95 -7.95 5.72
N ASP A 92 6.78 -7.63 6.71
CA ASP A 92 7.03 -8.50 7.85
C ASP A 92 6.00 -8.31 8.97
N LEU A 93 4.97 -9.17 8.92
CA LEU A 93 3.85 -9.13 9.86
C LEU A 93 4.26 -9.31 11.34
N THR A 94 5.46 -9.81 11.66
CA THR A 94 5.86 -10.00 13.07
C THR A 94 6.14 -8.73 13.82
N ASN A 95 6.40 -7.63 13.11
CA ASN A 95 6.66 -6.32 13.72
C ASN A 95 5.41 -5.41 13.72
N ILE A 96 4.27 -5.93 13.25
CA ILE A 96 3.00 -5.20 13.26
C ILE A 96 2.35 -5.36 14.64
N HIS A 97 2.39 -4.30 15.42
CA HIS A 97 1.62 -4.19 16.66
C HIS A 97 0.37 -3.33 16.39
N SER A 98 -0.81 -3.95 16.33
CA SER A 98 -2.08 -3.22 16.33
C SER A 98 -2.50 -2.91 17.77
N ASN A 99 -2.94 -1.69 18.07
CA ASN A 99 -3.51 -1.44 19.39
C ASN A 99 -4.94 -1.95 19.49
N ASP A 100 -5.72 -1.82 18.41
CA ASP A 100 -7.15 -2.09 18.38
C ASP A 100 -7.47 -3.58 18.12
N MET A 101 -6.57 -4.31 17.48
CA MET A 101 -6.81 -5.70 17.02
C MET A 101 -5.96 -6.77 17.75
N LYS A 102 -5.57 -6.49 19.00
CA LYS A 102 -4.73 -7.40 19.81
C LYS A 102 -5.36 -8.77 20.03
N ASP A 103 -6.67 -8.82 20.23
CA ASP A 103 -7.38 -10.07 20.50
C ASP A 103 -7.45 -10.95 19.26
N VAL A 104 -7.54 -10.34 18.07
CA VAL A 104 -7.45 -11.02 16.76
C VAL A 104 -6.07 -11.64 16.57
N LEU A 105 -5.01 -10.88 16.88
CA LEU A 105 -3.63 -11.36 16.84
C LEU A 105 -3.38 -12.51 17.83
N ALA A 106 -3.85 -12.36 19.08
CA ALA A 106 -3.70 -13.38 20.11
C ALA A 106 -4.47 -14.67 19.77
N ALA A 107 -5.66 -14.55 19.18
CA ALA A 107 -6.42 -15.69 18.68
C ALA A 107 -5.66 -16.41 17.55
N SER A 108 -5.13 -15.65 16.58
CA SER A 108 -4.29 -16.19 15.50
C SER A 108 -3.06 -16.95 16.02
N ASP A 109 -2.31 -16.38 16.96
CA ASP A 109 -1.11 -17.02 17.51
C ASP A 109 -1.43 -18.29 18.30
N LYS A 110 -2.49 -18.25 19.12
CA LYS A 110 -2.98 -19.42 19.86
C LYS A 110 -3.38 -20.55 18.91
N ASN A 111 -4.03 -20.22 17.80
CA ASN A 111 -4.46 -21.19 16.79
C ASN A 111 -3.26 -21.90 16.15
N ARG A 112 -2.18 -21.17 15.89
CA ARG A 112 -0.94 -21.71 15.34
C ARG A 112 -0.26 -22.67 16.31
N ILE A 113 -0.17 -22.31 17.60
CA ILE A 113 0.41 -23.15 18.65
C ILE A 113 -0.35 -24.48 18.77
N ASN A 114 -1.68 -24.43 18.84
CA ASN A 114 -2.50 -25.63 18.95
C ASN A 114 -2.34 -26.58 17.76
N THR A 115 -2.12 -26.05 16.55
CA THR A 115 -1.85 -26.86 15.36
C THR A 115 -0.53 -27.62 15.49
N TYR A 116 0.53 -26.98 15.98
CA TYR A 116 1.82 -27.65 16.22
C TYR A 116 1.73 -28.70 17.34
N ILE A 117 0.96 -28.44 18.40
CA ILE A 117 0.71 -29.43 19.47
C ILE A 117 0.03 -30.67 18.87
N ALA A 118 -0.97 -30.48 18.02
CA ALA A 118 -1.68 -31.59 17.38
C ALA A 118 -0.76 -32.44 16.49
N ILE A 119 0.05 -31.79 15.65
CA ILE A 119 1.06 -32.46 14.80
C ILE A 119 2.07 -33.24 15.67
N GLY A 120 2.52 -32.64 16.78
CA GLY A 120 3.41 -33.28 17.73
C GLY A 120 2.81 -34.55 18.35
N LEU A 121 1.54 -34.50 18.79
CA LEU A 121 0.84 -35.66 19.33
C LEU A 121 0.70 -36.78 18.29
N ILE A 122 0.38 -36.43 17.04
CA ILE A 122 0.29 -37.39 15.94
C ILE A 122 1.62 -38.08 15.71
N ALA A 123 2.71 -37.31 15.57
CA ALA A 123 4.05 -37.84 15.31
C ALA A 123 4.58 -38.70 16.47
N ILE A 124 4.41 -38.25 17.72
CA ILE A 124 4.84 -38.99 18.92
C ILE A 124 4.08 -40.32 19.03
N GLY A 125 2.76 -40.32 18.81
CA GLY A 125 1.96 -41.54 18.86
C GLY A 125 2.39 -42.57 17.80
N ILE A 126 2.73 -42.12 16.58
CA ILE A 126 3.23 -43.00 15.50
C ILE A 126 4.60 -43.58 15.88
N LEU A 127 5.48 -42.77 16.45
CA LEU A 127 6.82 -43.21 16.84
C LEU A 127 6.77 -44.22 18.00
N LEU A 128 5.90 -44.00 18.99
CA LEU A 128 5.70 -44.91 20.11
C LEU A 128 4.99 -46.21 19.69
N ALA A 129 4.15 -46.17 18.64
CA ALA A 129 3.47 -47.35 18.12
C ALA A 129 4.42 -48.44 17.61
N ILE A 130 5.66 -48.07 17.22
CA ILE A 130 6.72 -49.01 16.84
C ILE A 130 7.13 -49.88 18.03
N ILE A 131 7.11 -49.32 19.25
CA ILE A 131 7.46 -50.02 20.50
C ILE A 131 6.26 -50.81 21.01
N ASN A 132 5.07 -50.21 21.00
CA ASN A 132 3.82 -50.87 21.40
C ASN A 132 2.63 -50.34 20.58
N PRO A 133 1.93 -51.20 19.84
CA PRO A 133 0.80 -50.82 18.98
C PRO A 133 -0.30 -50.01 19.67
N PHE A 134 -0.50 -50.17 20.99
CA PHE A 134 -1.52 -49.42 21.72
C PHE A 134 -1.29 -47.90 21.74
N PHE A 135 -0.06 -47.42 21.51
CA PHE A 135 0.25 -45.99 21.49
C PHE A 135 -0.31 -45.24 20.28
N VAL A 136 -0.86 -45.93 19.27
CA VAL A 136 -1.62 -45.30 18.17
C VAL A 136 -2.80 -44.46 18.70
N ILE A 137 -3.31 -44.78 19.90
CA ILE A 137 -4.37 -43.98 20.54
C ILE A 137 -3.96 -42.51 20.75
N ILE A 138 -2.67 -42.24 20.98
CA ILE A 138 -2.14 -40.87 21.12
C ILE A 138 -2.26 -40.12 19.79
N SER A 139 -1.99 -40.79 18.67
CA SER A 139 -2.16 -40.19 17.34
C SER A 139 -3.63 -39.94 17.01
N ILE A 140 -4.52 -40.87 17.38
CA ILE A 140 -5.98 -40.67 17.22
C ILE A 140 -6.45 -39.46 18.04
N LEU A 141 -5.98 -39.32 19.30
CA LEU A 141 -6.27 -38.14 20.12
C LEU A 141 -5.71 -36.86 19.50
N GLY A 142 -4.51 -36.90 18.90
CA GLY A 142 -3.94 -35.78 18.16
C GLY A 142 -4.78 -35.36 16.96
N VAL A 143 -5.32 -36.32 16.20
CA VAL A 143 -6.25 -36.05 15.08
C VAL A 143 -7.57 -35.45 15.58
N ILE A 144 -8.16 -36.01 16.65
CA ILE A 144 -9.38 -35.47 17.26
C ILE A 144 -9.15 -34.05 17.75
N PHE A 145 -8.03 -33.79 18.43
CA PHE A 145 -7.65 -32.46 18.91
C PHE A 145 -7.45 -31.48 17.74
N TRP A 146 -6.82 -31.91 16.65
CA TRP A 146 -6.66 -31.11 15.44
C TRP A 146 -8.02 -30.71 14.83
N ILE A 147 -8.94 -31.68 14.68
CA ILE A 147 -10.28 -31.44 14.13
C ILE A 147 -11.09 -30.51 15.03
N TYR A 148 -11.11 -30.78 16.34
CA TYR A 148 -11.80 -29.94 17.32
C TYR A 148 -11.29 -28.50 17.29
N ASN A 149 -9.96 -28.34 17.26
CA ASN A 149 -9.39 -27.01 17.25
C ASN A 149 -9.65 -26.30 15.92
N LYS A 150 -9.54 -26.98 14.77
CA LYS A 150 -9.81 -26.39 13.44
C LYS A 150 -11.20 -25.74 13.35
N ASN A 151 -12.22 -26.35 13.95
CA ASN A 151 -13.58 -25.80 13.93
C ASN A 151 -13.80 -24.60 14.88
N ASN A 152 -12.94 -24.44 15.90
CA ASN A 152 -13.03 -23.34 16.88
C ASN A 152 -12.00 -22.22 16.60
N GLN A 153 -11.32 -22.27 15.46
CA GLN A 153 -10.22 -21.37 15.09
C GLN A 153 -10.67 -20.15 14.26
N THR A 154 -11.92 -20.11 13.78
CA THR A 154 -12.39 -19.01 12.93
C THR A 154 -12.43 -17.71 13.72
N ILE A 155 -11.72 -16.69 13.25
CA ILE A 155 -11.75 -15.36 13.86
C ILE A 155 -13.10 -14.75 13.50
N ARG A 156 -13.90 -14.42 14.50
CA ARG A 156 -15.22 -13.81 14.33
C ARG A 156 -15.19 -12.33 14.69
N LEU A 157 -15.63 -11.49 13.78
CA LEU A 157 -15.71 -10.04 13.90
C LEU A 157 -17.16 -9.62 13.63
N ASP A 158 -17.89 -9.30 14.69
CA ASP A 158 -19.26 -8.79 14.57
C ASP A 158 -19.22 -7.26 14.70
N TYR A 159 -19.75 -6.56 13.71
CA TYR A 159 -19.83 -5.11 13.65
C TYR A 159 -21.24 -4.63 13.98
N GLU A 160 -21.32 -3.63 14.86
CA GLU A 160 -22.54 -2.85 15.08
C GLU A 160 -22.34 -1.48 14.44
N MET A 161 -22.96 -1.25 13.28
CA MET A 161 -22.82 0.00 12.53
C MET A 161 -24.02 0.91 12.73
N SER A 162 -23.75 2.20 12.78
CA SER A 162 -24.77 3.22 12.54
C SER A 162 -25.02 3.36 11.03
N GLU A 163 -26.18 3.89 10.65
CA GLU A 163 -26.50 4.19 9.24
C GLU A 163 -25.45 5.08 8.55
N ASP A 164 -24.79 5.96 9.31
CA ASP A 164 -23.73 6.82 8.77
C ASP A 164 -22.46 6.03 8.47
N ALA A 165 -22.10 5.07 9.33
CA ALA A 165 -20.93 4.21 9.12
C ALA A 165 -21.11 3.26 7.94
N GLU A 166 -22.32 2.73 7.73
CA GLU A 166 -22.65 1.91 6.56
C GLU A 166 -22.44 2.65 5.24
N LYS A 167 -22.86 3.93 5.17
CA LYS A 167 -22.63 4.76 3.98
C LYS A 167 -21.16 5.06 3.74
N GLU A 168 -20.36 5.27 4.80
CA GLU A 168 -18.92 5.50 4.64
C GLU A 168 -18.19 4.25 4.15
N LEU A 169 -18.63 3.07 4.59
CA LEU A 169 -18.16 1.79 4.08
C LEU A 169 -18.55 1.60 2.61
N GLU A 170 -19.79 1.90 2.23
CA GLU A 170 -20.26 1.81 0.84
C GLU A 170 -19.41 2.67 -0.09
N VAL A 171 -19.13 3.93 0.28
CA VAL A 171 -18.25 4.82 -0.51
C VAL A 171 -16.83 4.26 -0.63
N THR A 172 -16.32 3.63 0.43
CA THR A 172 -14.99 3.01 0.42
C THR A 172 -14.94 1.78 -0.48
N ASN A 173 -16.01 0.98 -0.46
CA ASN A 173 -16.15 -0.20 -1.31
C ASN A 173 -16.25 0.18 -2.79
N ASN A 174 -17.06 1.19 -3.13
CA ASN A 174 -17.17 1.67 -4.51
C ASN A 174 -15.83 2.23 -5.01
N LEU A 175 -15.04 2.87 -4.14
CA LEU A 175 -13.69 3.31 -4.49
C LEU A 175 -12.77 2.11 -4.78
N LEU A 176 -12.83 1.07 -3.95
CA LEU A 176 -12.05 -0.15 -4.18
C LEU A 176 -12.50 -0.85 -5.46
N GLU A 177 -13.81 -0.95 -5.71
CA GLU A 177 -14.38 -1.54 -6.92
C GLU A 177 -13.88 -0.81 -8.17
N GLY A 178 -13.97 0.52 -8.21
CA GLY A 178 -13.44 1.30 -9.34
C GLY A 178 -11.94 1.15 -9.56
N ILE A 179 -11.13 0.93 -8.50
CA ILE A 179 -9.70 0.59 -8.67
C ILE A 179 -9.54 -0.80 -9.30
N MET A 180 -10.43 -1.74 -8.95
CA MET A 180 -10.35 -3.14 -9.39
C MET A 180 -10.97 -3.39 -10.77
N GLU A 181 -11.71 -2.42 -11.31
CA GLU A 181 -12.20 -2.42 -12.69
C GLU A 181 -11.10 -2.16 -13.73
N SER A 182 -9.94 -1.66 -13.30
CA SER A 182 -8.77 -1.51 -14.17
C SER A 182 -8.39 -2.84 -14.84
N ASP A 183 -7.99 -2.80 -16.11
CA ASP A 183 -7.57 -3.98 -16.90
C ASP A 183 -6.49 -4.79 -16.17
N GLN A 184 -5.60 -4.08 -15.44
CA GLN A 184 -4.60 -4.69 -14.59
C GLN A 184 -4.42 -3.95 -13.27
N VAL A 185 -4.39 -4.74 -12.20
CA VAL A 185 -4.05 -4.32 -10.85
C VAL A 185 -2.99 -5.27 -10.28
N TRP A 186 -1.93 -4.71 -9.71
CA TRP A 186 -0.81 -5.51 -9.21
C TRP A 186 -0.23 -4.97 -7.91
N LEU A 187 0.27 -5.89 -7.10
CA LEU A 187 1.09 -5.62 -5.94
C LEU A 187 2.54 -5.46 -6.38
N VAL A 188 3.15 -4.31 -6.07
CA VAL A 188 4.56 -4.06 -6.37
C VAL A 188 5.42 -4.52 -5.20
N ASN A 189 6.32 -5.45 -5.47
CA ASN A 189 7.25 -6.00 -4.48
C ASN A 189 8.57 -5.22 -4.44
N GLU A 190 9.01 -4.75 -5.61
CA GLU A 190 10.26 -4.00 -5.76
C GLU A 190 10.12 -2.96 -6.86
N ALA A 191 10.61 -1.75 -6.59
CA ALA A 191 10.66 -0.67 -7.57
C ALA A 191 11.90 0.21 -7.35
N GLU A 192 12.34 0.91 -8.39
CA GLU A 192 13.46 1.84 -8.35
C GLU A 192 12.95 3.27 -8.49
N ASP A 193 13.37 4.15 -7.57
CA ASP A 193 13.15 5.59 -7.72
C ASP A 193 14.05 6.13 -8.84
N LEU A 194 13.45 6.82 -9.80
CA LEU A 194 14.17 7.33 -10.95
C LEU A 194 14.55 8.80 -10.78
N PRO A 195 15.68 9.23 -11.38
CA PRO A 195 16.03 10.64 -11.44
C PRO A 195 15.05 11.38 -12.37
N GLU A 196 14.85 12.67 -12.12
CA GLU A 196 14.01 13.56 -12.96
C GLU A 196 14.34 13.50 -14.45
N SER A 197 15.60 13.23 -14.81
CA SER A 197 16.04 13.14 -16.20
C SER A 197 15.42 11.97 -16.97
N SER A 198 14.89 10.96 -16.29
CA SER A 198 14.18 9.83 -16.91
C SER A 198 12.81 10.24 -17.47
N GLY A 199 12.21 11.30 -16.94
CA GLY A 199 10.82 11.70 -17.22
C GLY A 199 9.76 10.89 -16.45
N ALA A 200 10.19 9.91 -15.65
CA ALA A 200 9.35 9.05 -14.82
C ALA A 200 9.69 9.21 -13.34
N ASP A 201 8.73 8.90 -12.47
CA ASP A 201 8.93 8.85 -11.03
C ASP A 201 9.60 7.53 -10.61
N MET A 202 9.15 6.39 -11.16
CA MET A 202 9.64 5.06 -10.77
C MET A 202 9.76 4.07 -11.94
N LYS A 203 10.56 3.02 -11.76
CA LYS A 203 10.53 1.79 -12.58
C LYS A 203 10.13 0.62 -11.70
N ILE A 204 9.16 -0.19 -12.13
CA ILE A 204 8.79 -1.41 -11.41
C ILE A 204 9.81 -2.49 -11.74
N ILE A 205 10.40 -3.10 -10.70
CA ILE A 205 11.36 -4.22 -10.86
C ILE A 205 10.63 -5.55 -10.73
N SER A 206 9.69 -5.66 -9.79
CA SER A 206 8.93 -6.88 -9.52
C SER A 206 7.51 -6.56 -9.07
N ARG A 207 6.53 -7.26 -9.66
CA ARG A 207 5.10 -7.16 -9.35
C ARG A 207 4.41 -8.51 -9.45
N GLU A 208 3.30 -8.64 -8.71
CA GLU A 208 2.41 -9.80 -8.73
C GLU A 208 0.97 -9.32 -9.01
N ASN A 209 0.25 -10.00 -9.90
CA ASN A 209 -1.15 -9.64 -10.18
C ASN A 209 -2.01 -9.86 -8.95
N ILE A 210 -2.96 -8.95 -8.74
CA ILE A 210 -3.96 -9.07 -7.68
C ILE A 210 -5.23 -9.63 -8.29
N SER A 211 -5.79 -10.63 -7.62
CA SER A 211 -7.18 -11.03 -7.84
C SER A 211 -8.09 -10.35 -6.82
N TYR A 212 -9.22 -9.84 -7.29
CA TYR A 212 -10.22 -9.15 -6.48
C TYR A 212 -11.52 -9.94 -6.47
N PHE A 213 -12.11 -10.09 -5.29
CA PHE A 213 -13.44 -10.65 -5.16
C PHE A 213 -14.14 -10.16 -3.89
N LYS A 214 -15.47 -10.15 -3.96
CA LYS A 214 -16.38 -9.87 -2.85
C LYS A 214 -16.47 -11.11 -1.93
N GLY A 215 -16.44 -10.87 -0.63
CA GLY A 215 -16.40 -11.89 0.42
C GLY A 215 -14.98 -12.21 0.89
N ASN A 216 -14.86 -13.18 1.80
CA ASN A 216 -13.59 -13.69 2.30
C ASN A 216 -13.76 -15.14 2.81
N ASP A 217 -12.65 -15.87 2.92
CA ASP A 217 -12.60 -17.26 3.39
C ASP A 217 -11.78 -17.44 4.67
N GLU A 218 -11.36 -16.35 5.31
CA GLU A 218 -10.42 -16.36 6.44
C GLU A 218 -11.06 -15.97 7.78
N ILE A 219 -12.10 -15.14 7.75
CA ILE A 219 -12.76 -14.57 8.93
C ILE A 219 -14.29 -14.66 8.80
N GLU A 220 -14.96 -14.88 9.93
CA GLU A 220 -16.41 -14.77 10.01
C GLU A 220 -16.78 -13.34 10.39
N THR A 221 -17.54 -12.66 9.54
CA THR A 221 -18.07 -11.32 9.83
C THR A 221 -19.50 -11.18 9.33
N ASN A 222 -20.28 -10.34 10.00
CA ASN A 222 -21.64 -9.98 9.58
C ASN A 222 -21.66 -8.88 8.50
N THR A 223 -20.51 -8.38 8.09
CA THR A 223 -20.38 -7.30 7.09
C THR A 223 -19.91 -7.85 5.77
N GLU A 224 -20.25 -7.14 4.70
CA GLU A 224 -19.64 -7.38 3.41
C GLU A 224 -18.15 -6.99 3.44
N THR A 225 -17.31 -7.82 2.85
CA THR A 225 -15.86 -7.61 2.78
C THR A 225 -15.37 -7.72 1.35
N PHE A 226 -14.24 -7.08 1.06
CA PHE A 226 -13.55 -7.24 -0.22
C PHE A 226 -12.16 -7.80 0.00
N THR A 227 -11.79 -8.79 -0.80
CA THR A 227 -10.49 -9.45 -0.69
C THR A 227 -9.64 -9.15 -1.92
N LEU A 228 -8.42 -8.70 -1.66
CA LEU A 228 -7.32 -8.65 -2.62
C LEU A 228 -6.36 -9.79 -2.33
N ASP A 229 -6.22 -10.70 -3.29
CA ASP A 229 -5.32 -11.85 -3.18
C ASP A 229 -4.19 -11.72 -4.21
N ALA A 230 -2.98 -11.47 -3.70
CA ALA A 230 -1.73 -11.41 -4.45
C ALA A 230 -0.88 -12.68 -4.23
N GLY A 231 -1.52 -13.83 -4.00
CA GLY A 231 -0.87 -15.13 -3.80
C GLY A 231 -0.25 -15.30 -2.42
N GLN A 232 0.89 -14.65 -2.15
CA GLN A 232 1.56 -14.78 -0.85
C GLN A 232 0.93 -13.92 0.25
N ILE A 233 0.20 -12.87 -0.15
CA ILE A 233 -0.50 -11.97 0.74
C ILE A 233 -1.95 -11.81 0.30
N LYS A 234 -2.87 -11.97 1.25
CA LYS A 234 -4.27 -11.58 1.12
C LYS A 234 -4.54 -10.37 2.01
N LEU A 235 -5.25 -9.39 1.47
CA LEU A 235 -5.76 -8.23 2.18
C LEU A 235 -7.28 -8.28 2.14
N ILE A 236 -7.91 -8.40 3.30
CA ILE A 236 -9.35 -8.40 3.45
C ILE A 236 -9.73 -7.06 4.07
N PHE A 237 -10.41 -6.23 3.29
CA PHE A 237 -10.87 -4.92 3.70
C PHE A 237 -12.13 -5.08 4.55
N LEU A 238 -12.02 -4.61 5.77
CA LEU A 238 -13.08 -4.51 6.77
C LEU A 238 -13.50 -3.05 6.91
N PRO A 239 -14.62 -2.75 7.59
CA PRO A 239 -15.13 -1.38 7.72
C PRO A 239 -14.12 -0.37 8.29
N ASP A 240 -13.34 -0.79 9.27
CA ASP A 240 -12.45 0.06 10.06
C ASP A 240 -10.97 -0.35 9.96
N SER A 241 -10.70 -1.45 9.28
CA SER A 241 -9.40 -2.12 9.31
C SER A 241 -9.14 -2.94 8.05
N VAL A 242 -7.89 -3.36 7.88
CA VAL A 242 -7.50 -4.38 6.90
C VAL A 242 -6.99 -5.58 7.64
N PHE A 243 -7.60 -6.73 7.41
CA PHE A 243 -7.06 -8.01 7.82
C PHE A 243 -6.06 -8.50 6.77
N ILE A 244 -4.89 -8.94 7.22
CA ILE A 244 -3.73 -9.25 6.40
C ILE A 244 -3.32 -10.68 6.70
N LYS A 245 -3.33 -11.54 5.68
CA LYS A 245 -2.80 -12.91 5.78
C LYS A 245 -1.59 -13.06 4.88
N LYS A 246 -0.46 -13.50 5.45
CA LYS A 246 0.76 -13.87 4.71
C LYS A 246 1.16 -15.30 5.07
N GLY A 247 0.87 -16.24 4.17
CA GLY A 247 1.01 -17.67 4.44
C GLY A 247 0.18 -18.11 5.66
N SER A 248 0.85 -18.55 6.73
CA SER A 248 0.21 -18.95 8.00
C SER A 248 0.14 -17.84 9.05
N LYS A 249 0.73 -16.67 8.77
CA LYS A 249 0.67 -15.51 9.67
C LYS A 249 -0.55 -14.68 9.30
N MET A 250 -1.30 -14.26 10.31
CA MET A 250 -2.44 -13.35 10.18
C MET A 250 -2.19 -12.12 11.07
N SER A 251 -2.61 -10.97 10.59
CA SER A 251 -2.56 -9.69 11.30
C SER A 251 -3.77 -8.85 10.90
N ALA A 252 -4.07 -7.82 11.67
CA ALA A 252 -5.12 -6.88 11.32
C ALA A 252 -4.69 -5.48 11.73
N LEU A 253 -5.03 -4.49 10.92
CA LEU A 253 -4.59 -3.13 11.10
C LEU A 253 -5.72 -2.13 10.88
N SER A 254 -6.01 -1.31 11.89
CA SER A 254 -6.96 -0.22 11.79
C SER A 254 -6.47 0.84 10.79
N PHE A 255 -7.39 1.38 9.97
CA PHE A 255 -7.07 2.46 9.04
C PHE A 255 -6.54 3.71 9.74
N ASN A 256 -6.89 3.92 11.01
CA ASN A 256 -6.42 5.04 11.83
C ASN A 256 -4.95 4.91 12.23
N GLU A 257 -4.39 3.70 12.19
CA GLU A 257 -3.02 3.42 12.58
C GLU A 257 -2.05 3.36 11.39
N MET A 258 -2.53 3.62 10.18
CA MET A 258 -1.76 3.51 8.95
C MET A 258 -1.88 4.76 8.08
N LYS A 259 -0.83 5.01 7.31
CA LYS A 259 -0.83 6.03 6.26
C LYS A 259 -1.41 5.43 4.99
N ILE A 260 -2.44 6.06 4.45
CA ILE A 260 -3.09 5.69 3.20
C ILE A 260 -2.86 6.83 2.22
N ASP A 261 -2.22 6.54 1.09
CA ASP A 261 -2.02 7.50 0.02
C ASP A 261 -2.58 6.90 -1.28
N LEU A 262 -3.56 7.58 -1.89
CA LEU A 262 -4.07 7.29 -3.23
C LEU A 262 -3.66 8.42 -4.16
N GLY A 263 -3.16 8.09 -5.34
CA GLY A 263 -2.77 9.08 -6.32
C GLY A 263 -2.39 8.46 -7.65
N LYS A 264 -1.64 9.21 -8.44
CA LYS A 264 -1.07 8.76 -9.70
C LYS A 264 0.36 9.28 -9.83
N MET A 265 1.18 8.52 -10.56
CA MET A 265 2.58 8.85 -10.82
C MET A 265 3.01 8.26 -12.16
N THR A 266 4.19 8.66 -12.65
CA THR A 266 4.70 8.18 -13.93
C THR A 266 5.69 7.04 -13.76
N PHE A 267 5.55 6.01 -14.60
CA PHE A 267 6.38 4.82 -14.59
C PHE A 267 7.10 4.61 -15.92
N LEU A 268 8.31 4.05 -15.85
CA LEU A 268 8.91 3.36 -16.98
C LEU A 268 8.37 1.93 -17.04
N GLU A 269 7.58 1.63 -18.06
CA GLU A 269 6.96 0.32 -18.29
C GLU A 269 7.73 -0.42 -19.38
N ASP A 270 8.43 -1.49 -18.99
CA ASP A 270 9.22 -2.33 -19.89
C ASP A 270 8.41 -3.46 -20.55
N GLN A 271 7.17 -3.66 -20.11
CA GLN A 271 6.21 -4.58 -20.73
C GLN A 271 5.24 -3.81 -21.63
N ASN A 272 4.30 -4.52 -22.26
CA ASN A 272 3.24 -3.86 -23.01
C ASN A 272 2.23 -3.27 -22.02
N PRO A 273 1.97 -1.94 -22.03
CA PRO A 273 0.99 -1.33 -21.15
C PRO A 273 -0.41 -1.92 -21.38
N PRO A 274 -1.26 -1.99 -20.33
CA PRO A 274 -2.68 -2.31 -20.45
C PRO A 274 -3.44 -1.35 -21.37
N ALA A 275 -4.62 -1.73 -21.87
CA ALA A 275 -5.32 -0.96 -22.91
C ALA A 275 -5.98 0.31 -22.35
N ASP A 276 -6.42 0.26 -21.10
CA ASP A 276 -6.92 1.37 -20.29
C ASP A 276 -5.83 2.32 -19.77
N ALA A 277 -4.55 1.96 -19.90
CA ALA A 277 -3.44 2.73 -19.37
C ALA A 277 -3.20 4.05 -20.14
N THR A 278 -2.88 5.11 -19.40
CA THR A 278 -2.53 6.40 -20.00
C THR A 278 -1.06 6.46 -20.42
N VAL A 279 -0.77 6.09 -21.67
CA VAL A 279 0.58 6.15 -22.25
C VAL A 279 0.93 7.60 -22.64
N LEU A 280 1.92 8.18 -21.97
CA LEU A 280 2.37 9.56 -22.19
C LEU A 280 3.35 9.68 -23.38
N GLY A 281 4.04 8.59 -23.71
CA GLY A 281 4.97 8.53 -24.83
C GLY A 281 6.01 7.42 -24.66
N LYS A 282 7.13 7.55 -25.38
CA LYS A 282 8.28 6.66 -25.25
C LYS A 282 9.51 7.45 -24.79
N THR A 283 10.34 6.82 -23.99
CA THR A 283 11.65 7.32 -23.56
C THR A 283 12.70 6.21 -23.66
N TYR A 284 13.93 6.47 -23.26
CA TYR A 284 15.00 5.47 -23.22
C TYR A 284 15.21 4.98 -21.80
N GLU A 285 15.57 3.71 -21.63
CA GLU A 285 15.87 3.13 -20.32
C GLU A 285 16.94 3.93 -19.55
N HIS A 286 17.95 4.42 -20.28
CA HIS A 286 18.99 5.28 -19.74
C HIS A 286 19.06 6.60 -20.50
N THR A 287 18.74 7.69 -19.81
CA THR A 287 18.76 9.05 -20.38
C THR A 287 19.89 9.92 -19.82
N ASN A 288 20.37 10.83 -20.65
CA ASN A 288 21.19 11.96 -20.23
C ASN A 288 20.31 13.00 -19.50
N LYS A 289 20.95 14.02 -18.90
CA LYS A 289 20.24 15.12 -18.21
C LYS A 289 19.27 15.92 -19.10
N ASP A 290 19.42 15.83 -20.42
CA ASP A 290 18.58 16.47 -21.42
C ASP A 290 17.49 15.53 -21.98
N GLY A 291 17.36 14.31 -21.46
CA GLY A 291 16.41 13.29 -21.92
C GLY A 291 16.87 12.51 -23.17
N SER A 292 18.02 12.86 -23.76
CA SER A 292 18.57 12.12 -24.91
C SER A 292 19.10 10.73 -24.49
N PRO A 293 19.15 9.75 -25.40
CA PRO A 293 19.64 8.41 -25.08
C PRO A 293 21.10 8.46 -24.62
N ASP A 294 21.39 7.85 -23.47
CA ASP A 294 22.76 7.69 -22.99
C ASP A 294 23.49 6.62 -23.82
N LYS A 295 24.33 7.08 -24.74
CA LYS A 295 25.10 6.24 -25.67
C LYS A 295 26.23 5.44 -25.00
N ARG A 296 26.44 5.59 -23.68
CA ARG A 296 27.39 4.75 -22.93
C ARG A 296 26.86 3.33 -22.72
N TYR A 297 25.54 3.16 -22.77
CA TYR A 297 24.89 1.86 -22.69
C TYR A 297 24.76 1.29 -24.11
N LYS A 298 25.34 0.10 -24.32
CA LYS A 298 25.35 -0.56 -25.62
C LYS A 298 23.94 -0.98 -26.04
N GLU A 299 23.17 -1.49 -25.08
CA GLU A 299 21.74 -1.78 -25.20
C GLU A 299 20.99 -0.73 -24.39
N ASN A 300 20.13 0.06 -25.02
CA ASN A 300 19.33 1.09 -24.39
C ASN A 300 17.97 1.18 -25.13
N PRO A 301 17.05 0.25 -24.84
CA PRO A 301 15.78 0.16 -25.56
C PRO A 301 14.91 1.39 -25.30
N GLN A 302 13.98 1.64 -26.22
CA GLN A 302 12.88 2.56 -25.97
C GLN A 302 11.83 1.84 -25.12
N ILE A 303 11.41 2.50 -24.05
CA ILE A 303 10.49 2.02 -23.03
C ILE A 303 9.30 2.97 -22.98
N ASP A 304 8.12 2.44 -22.68
CA ASP A 304 6.91 3.24 -22.58
C ASP A 304 6.91 4.06 -21.28
N LEU A 305 6.55 5.33 -21.41
CA LEU A 305 6.31 6.23 -20.28
C LEU A 305 4.81 6.25 -20.04
N VAL A 306 4.37 5.73 -18.89
CA VAL A 306 2.96 5.51 -18.59
C VAL A 306 2.58 6.21 -17.29
N GLU A 307 1.38 6.78 -17.21
CA GLU A 307 0.79 7.25 -15.97
C GLU A 307 -0.10 6.15 -15.40
N TYR A 308 0.21 5.69 -14.18
CA TYR A 308 -0.60 4.69 -13.46
C TYR A 308 -1.11 5.27 -12.14
N GLY A 309 -2.23 4.73 -11.68
CA GLY A 309 -2.75 4.95 -10.35
C GLY A 309 -2.00 4.12 -9.31
N TYR A 310 -1.93 4.61 -8.08
CA TYR A 310 -1.34 3.86 -6.97
C TYR A 310 -2.13 4.01 -5.68
N LEU A 311 -2.17 2.93 -4.89
CA LEU A 311 -2.67 2.89 -3.53
C LEU A 311 -1.53 2.40 -2.63
N SER A 312 -1.06 3.27 -1.73
CA SER A 312 -0.03 2.96 -0.73
C SER A 312 -0.66 2.86 0.65
N LEU A 313 -0.40 1.74 1.32
CA LEU A 313 -0.85 1.44 2.67
C LEU A 313 0.38 1.16 3.54
N LYS A 314 0.71 2.07 4.46
CA LYS A 314 1.99 2.03 5.18
C LYS A 314 1.84 2.22 6.69
N LYS A 315 2.43 1.30 7.45
CA LYS A 315 2.68 1.43 8.90
C LYS A 315 4.10 0.96 9.22
N THR A 316 4.87 1.85 9.83
CA THR A 316 6.25 1.55 10.24
C THR A 316 6.30 1.20 11.72
N PRO A 317 6.99 0.12 12.12
CA PRO A 317 7.65 -0.89 11.28
C PRO A 317 6.69 -1.97 10.74
N GLY A 318 7.09 -2.67 9.67
CA GLY A 318 6.55 -3.99 9.31
C GLY A 318 5.44 -4.06 8.25
N PHE A 319 4.87 -2.93 7.80
CA PHE A 319 3.83 -2.93 6.76
C PHE A 319 4.03 -1.82 5.75
N ASP A 320 4.32 -2.17 4.50
CA ASP A 320 4.44 -1.25 3.36
C ASP A 320 3.88 -1.98 2.13
N ILE A 321 2.60 -1.74 1.84
CA ILE A 321 1.90 -2.26 0.66
C ILE A 321 1.82 -1.14 -0.37
N PHE A 322 2.19 -1.48 -1.61
CA PHE A 322 2.12 -0.58 -2.75
C PHE A 322 1.43 -1.30 -3.90
N ILE A 323 0.19 -0.91 -4.13
CA ILE A 323 -0.65 -1.42 -5.21
C ILE A 323 -0.63 -0.39 -6.32
N VAL A 324 -0.49 -0.85 -7.56
CA VAL A 324 -0.55 -0.01 -8.75
C VAL A 324 -1.59 -0.60 -9.70
N PHE A 325 -2.35 0.29 -10.34
CA PHE A 325 -3.45 -0.05 -11.23
C PHE A 325 -3.40 0.81 -12.48
N SER A 326 -3.84 0.24 -13.60
CA SER A 326 -3.62 0.80 -14.93
C SER A 326 -4.46 2.04 -15.23
N ASP A 327 -5.72 2.07 -14.79
CA ASP A 327 -6.57 3.24 -14.99
C ASP A 327 -6.25 4.36 -13.99
N THR A 328 -6.32 5.61 -14.45
CA THR A 328 -6.13 6.80 -13.60
C THR A 328 -7.42 7.59 -13.40
N VAL A 329 -8.49 7.20 -14.10
CA VAL A 329 -9.82 7.80 -14.03
C VAL A 329 -10.73 6.79 -13.33
N LEU A 330 -10.96 6.99 -12.02
CA LEU A 330 -11.88 6.16 -11.25
C LEU A 330 -13.30 6.68 -11.48
N ASP A 331 -13.95 6.19 -12.53
CA ASP A 331 -15.37 6.42 -12.78
C ASP A 331 -16.16 5.40 -11.94
N GLY A 332 -16.45 5.75 -10.68
CA GLY A 332 -17.37 4.93 -9.88
C GLY A 332 -18.79 5.11 -10.41
N GLU A 333 -19.36 4.07 -11.03
CA GLU A 333 -20.79 4.05 -11.38
C GLU A 333 -21.71 3.98 -10.14
#